data_AF-A0A6A4AKK1-F1
#
_entry.id   AF-A0A6A4AKK1-F1
#
_cell.length_a   1.000
_cell.length_b   1.000
_cell.length_c   1.000
_cell.angle_alpha   90.00
_cell.angle_beta   90.00
_cell.angle_gamma   90.00
#
_symmetry.space_group_name_H-M   'P 1'
#
loop_
_entity.id
_entity.type
_entity.pdbx_description
1 polymer ?
#
loop_
_entity_poly.entity_id
_entity_poly.type
_entity_poly.pdbx_seq_one_letter_code
_entity_poly.pdbx_strand_id
1 'polypeptide(L)'
;MPAELLVDTGAIGSLVDARVLKQIGLANAPLRPYEGSLNGVTGFPLKIRGEIGLPLRLGAVTRSQTFAVVEKLHVHAILGTDTLKDFRALSTWKKG
;
A
#
# COMPACT_ATOMS: atom_id res chain seq x y z
N MET A 1 10.20 10.36 1.11
CA MET A 1 9.24 11.49 1.10
C MET A 1 8.21 11.27 2.19
N PRO A 2 7.65 12.32 2.82
CA PRO A 2 6.43 12.20 3.60
C PRO A 2 5.29 11.71 2.70
N ALA A 3 4.50 10.75 3.16
CA ALA A 3 3.38 10.18 2.42
C ALA A 3 2.19 10.04 3.36
N GLU A 4 1.00 10.36 2.87
CA GLU A 4 -0.26 10.09 3.55
C GLU A 4 -0.60 8.60 3.44
N LEU A 5 -0.62 7.92 4.58
CA LEU A 5 -0.90 6.49 4.69
C LEU A 5 -2.25 6.29 5.39
N LEU A 6 -3.15 5.56 4.74
CA LEU A 6 -4.35 5.06 5.40
C LEU A 6 -4.07 3.66 5.96
N VAL A 7 -4.28 3.47 7.25
CA VAL A 7 -4.28 2.14 7.87
C VAL A 7 -5.70 1.59 7.79
N ASP A 8 -5.89 0.49 7.06
CA ASP A 8 -7.20 -0.07 6.81
C ASP A 8 -7.23 -1.57 7.18
N THR A 9 -7.87 -1.87 8.31
CA THR A 9 -8.04 -3.26 8.77
C THR A 9 -9.06 -4.05 7.93
N GLY A 10 -9.85 -3.37 7.09
CA GLY A 10 -10.76 -4.00 6.12
C GLY A 10 -10.07 -4.37 4.80
N ALA A 11 -8.88 -3.83 4.52
CA ALA A 11 -8.09 -4.17 3.35
C ALA A 11 -7.24 -5.42 3.58
N ILE A 12 -7.36 -6.43 2.71
CA ILE A 12 -6.57 -7.66 2.81
C ILE A 12 -5.12 -7.45 2.31
N GLY A 13 -4.93 -6.57 1.33
CA GLY A 13 -3.63 -6.28 0.73
C GLY A 13 -3.29 -4.80 0.79
N SER A 14 -2.00 -4.50 0.83
CA SER A 14 -1.49 -3.14 0.83
C SER A 14 -1.38 -2.57 -0.58
N LEU A 15 -1.82 -1.33 -0.75
CA LEU A 15 -1.93 -0.65 -2.05
C LEU A 15 -1.04 0.58 -2.10
N VAL A 16 -0.49 0.90 -3.26
CA VAL A 16 0.24 2.15 -3.50
C VAL A 16 -0.22 2.79 -4.80
N ASP A 17 -0.38 4.10 -4.80
CA ASP A 17 -0.74 4.86 -5.99
C ASP A 17 0.46 4.93 -6.97
N ALA A 18 0.23 4.75 -8.26
CA ALA A 18 1.27 4.84 -9.28
C ALA A 18 2.04 6.17 -9.26
N ARG A 19 1.44 7.27 -8.79
CA ARG A 19 2.08 8.57 -8.61
C ARG A 19 3.23 8.52 -7.61
N VAL A 20 3.15 7.65 -6.58
CA VAL A 20 4.23 7.45 -5.60
C VAL A 20 5.49 6.93 -6.28
N LEU A 21 5.35 5.95 -7.19
CA LEU A 21 6.48 5.42 -7.96
C LEU A 21 7.16 6.53 -8.76
N LYS A 22 6.38 7.42 -9.39
CA LYS A 22 6.94 8.58 -10.08
C LYS A 22 7.71 9.51 -9.14
N GLN A 23 7.15 9.81 -7.97
CA GLN A 23 7.76 10.71 -6.99
C GLN A 23 9.08 10.18 -6.42
N ILE A 24 9.23 8.86 -6.30
CA ILE A 24 10.45 8.21 -5.77
C ILE A 24 11.42 7.75 -6.86
N GLY A 25 11.22 8.16 -8.12
CA GLY A 25 12.14 7.82 -9.22
C GLY A 25 11.97 6.40 -9.79
N LEU A 26 10.87 5.73 -9.50
CA LEU A 26 10.54 4.36 -9.93
C LEU A 26 9.40 4.31 -10.97
N ALA A 27 9.14 5.41 -11.69
CA ALA A 27 8.04 5.50 -12.66
C ALA A 27 8.03 4.36 -13.70
N ASN A 28 9.21 3.92 -14.11
CA ASN A 28 9.42 2.89 -15.15
C ASN A 28 9.98 1.58 -14.56
N ALA A 29 9.98 1.41 -13.24
CA ALA A 29 10.44 0.18 -12.63
C ALA A 29 9.55 -0.99 -13.09
N PRO A 30 10.11 -2.16 -13.41
CA PRO A 30 9.31 -3.31 -13.79
C PRO A 30 8.44 -3.74 -12.61
N LEU A 31 7.15 -3.94 -12.89
CA LEU A 31 6.19 -4.48 -11.92
C LEU A 31 6.08 -5.98 -12.12
N ARG A 32 6.00 -6.73 -11.02
CA ARG A 32 5.67 -8.17 -11.09
C ARG A 32 4.16 -8.32 -11.35
N PRO A 33 3.71 -9.40 -12.00
CA PRO A 33 2.28 -9.71 -12.09
C PRO A 33 1.64 -9.72 -10.70
N TYR A 34 0.43 -9.17 -10.60
CA TYR A 34 -0.34 -9.23 -9.37
C TYR A 34 -1.27 -10.45 -9.44
N GLU A 35 -1.06 -11.40 -8.53
CA GLU A 35 -1.80 -12.67 -8.49
C GLU A 35 -3.02 -12.63 -7.55
N GLY A 36 -3.25 -11.50 -6.86
CA GLY A 36 -4.37 -11.35 -5.94
C GLY A 36 -5.66 -10.91 -6.63
N SER A 37 -6.79 -11.12 -5.95
CA SER A 37 -8.08 -10.55 -6.32
C SER A 37 -8.42 -9.44 -5.34
N LEU A 38 -8.24 -8.18 -5.74
CA LEU A 38 -8.68 -7.01 -4.97
C LEU A 38 -9.88 -6.39 -5.66
N ASN A 39 -11.05 -6.63 -5.10
CA ASN A 39 -12.26 -5.91 -5.49
C ASN A 39 -12.35 -4.64 -4.64
N GLY A 40 -12.43 -3.47 -5.29
CA GLY A 40 -12.71 -2.23 -4.58
C GLY A 40 -14.08 -2.30 -3.90
N VAL A 41 -14.22 -1.68 -2.72
CA VAL A 41 -15.46 -1.64 -1.92
C VAL A 41 -16.64 -1.00 -2.69
N THR A 42 -16.34 -0.23 -3.73
CA THR A 42 -17.31 0.49 -4.57
C THR A 42 -17.90 -0.36 -5.70
N GLY A 43 -17.47 -1.62 -5.87
CA GLY A 43 -17.86 -2.45 -7.02
C GLY A 43 -17.17 -2.06 -8.34
N PHE A 44 -16.38 -0.99 -8.37
CA PHE A 44 -15.51 -0.66 -9.49
C PHE A 44 -14.17 -1.40 -9.36
N PRO A 45 -13.70 -2.07 -10.42
CA PRO A 45 -12.41 -2.74 -10.39
C PRO A 45 -11.29 -1.72 -10.18
N LEU A 46 -10.45 -1.97 -9.19
CA LEU A 46 -9.19 -1.25 -9.05
C LEU A 46 -8.32 -1.60 -10.26
N LYS A 47 -7.87 -0.59 -11.02
CA LYS A 47 -6.93 -0.82 -12.12
C LYS A 47 -5.54 -1.07 -11.53
N ILE A 48 -5.22 -2.34 -11.35
CA ILE A 48 -3.92 -2.81 -10.84
C ILE A 48 -2.94 -2.88 -12.02
N ARG A 49 -1.75 -2.30 -11.83
CA ARG A 49 -0.66 -2.32 -12.80
C ARG A 49 0.32 -3.48 -12.59
N GLY A 50 0.31 -4.07 -11.40
CA GLY A 50 1.22 -5.11 -10.94
C GLY A 50 1.56 -4.90 -9.46
N GLU A 51 2.64 -5.52 -8.99
CA GLU A 51 3.14 -5.35 -7.62
C GLU A 51 4.63 -5.03 -7.57
N ILE A 52 5.04 -4.35 -6.49
CA ILE A 52 6.42 -3.94 -6.25
C ILE A 52 6.75 -3.96 -4.75
N GLY A 53 7.95 -4.41 -4.41
CA GLY A 53 8.49 -4.29 -3.06
C GLY A 53 9.07 -2.89 -2.85
N LEU A 54 8.62 -2.19 -1.82
CA LEU A 54 9.11 -0.86 -1.44
C LEU A 54 9.53 -0.85 0.03
N PRO A 55 10.58 -0.08 0.40
CA PRO A 55 10.90 0.14 1.79
C PRO A 55 9.80 0.99 2.44
N LEU A 56 9.13 0.44 3.45
CA LEU A 56 8.18 1.14 4.30
C LEU A 56 8.84 1.45 5.63
N ARG A 57 8.96 2.76 5.93
CA ARG A 57 9.47 3.24 7.23
C ARG A 57 8.32 3.77 8.09
N LEU A 58 8.11 3.13 9.23
CA LEU A 58 7.18 3.55 10.28
C LEU A 58 7.99 3.90 11.53
N GLY A 59 8.12 5.21 11.81
CA GLY A 59 9.00 5.69 12.88
C GLY A 59 10.47 5.28 12.67
N ALA A 60 11.03 4.55 13.63
CA ALA A 60 12.41 4.05 13.57
C ALA A 60 12.55 2.72 12.80
N VAL A 61 11.44 2.03 12.49
CA VAL A 61 11.47 0.70 11.86
C VAL A 61 11.30 0.83 10.35
N THR A 62 12.15 0.14 9.60
CA THR A 62 12.04 0.02 8.14
C THR A 62 11.93 -1.46 7.75
N ARG A 63 10.97 -1.81 6.90
CA ARG A 63 10.81 -3.16 6.33
C ARG A 63 10.53 -3.08 4.84
N SER A 64 10.83 -4.17 4.13
CA SER A 64 10.38 -4.32 2.74
C SER A 64 8.91 -4.74 2.75
N GLN A 65 8.05 -3.96 2.12
CA GLN A 65 6.62 -4.25 1.98
C GLN A 65 6.27 -4.35 0.51
N THR A 66 5.58 -5.44 0.13
CA THR A 66 5.01 -5.57 -1.21
C THR A 66 3.70 -4.79 -1.28
N PHE A 67 3.56 -3.95 -2.30
CA PHE A 67 2.35 -3.21 -2.59
C PHE A 67 1.79 -3.62 -3.95
N ALA A 68 0.48 -3.76 -4.05
CA ALA A 68 -0.20 -3.71 -5.33
C ALA A 68 -0.20 -2.25 -5.82
N VAL A 69 0.31 -2.03 -7.03
CA VAL A 69 0.34 -0.71 -7.66
C VAL A 69 -0.98 -0.47 -8.35
N VAL A 70 -1.70 0.55 -7.92
CA VAL A 70 -3.00 0.93 -8.50
C VAL A 70 -2.89 2.27 -9.23
N GLU A 71 -3.70 2.42 -10.27
CA GLU A 71 -3.70 3.63 -11.12
C GLU A 71 -4.03 4.90 -10.32
N LYS A 72 -4.97 4.82 -9.37
CA LYS A 72 -5.47 5.96 -8.62
C LYS A 72 -5.98 5.58 -7.23
N LEU A 73 -5.48 6.25 -6.21
CA LEU A 73 -5.98 6.32 -4.83
C LEU A 73 -6.17 7.78 -4.40
N HIS A 74 -6.97 7.99 -3.36
CA HIS A 74 -7.08 9.32 -2.73
C HIS A 74 -5.85 9.65 -1.87
N VAL A 75 -5.32 8.65 -1.17
CA VAL A 75 -4.09 8.72 -0.38
C VAL A 75 -2.88 8.21 -1.17
N HIS A 76 -1.66 8.32 -0.62
CA HIS A 76 -0.47 7.81 -1.30
C HIS A 76 -0.38 6.29 -1.26
N ALA A 77 -0.73 5.68 -0.11
CA ALA A 77 -0.81 4.23 0.04
C ALA A 77 -1.81 3.82 1.13
N ILE A 78 -2.31 2.60 1.02
CA ILE A 78 -3.16 1.93 2.01
C ILE A 78 -2.35 0.77 2.59
N LEU A 79 -2.28 0.70 3.92
CA LEU A 79 -1.71 -0.43 4.64
C LEU A 79 -2.83 -1.38 5.04
N GLY A 80 -2.88 -2.53 4.36
CA GLY A 80 -3.81 -3.60 4.66
C GLY A 80 -3.31 -4.51 5.79
N THR A 81 -4.11 -5.53 6.08
CA THR A 81 -3.84 -6.50 7.14
C THR A 81 -2.59 -7.36 6.89
N ASP A 82 -2.15 -7.51 5.64
CA ASP A 82 -0.86 -8.08 5.27
C ASP A 82 0.31 -7.33 5.94
N THR A 83 0.36 -6.00 5.77
CA THR A 83 1.36 -5.14 6.40
C THR A 83 1.20 -5.16 7.92
N LEU A 84 -0.03 -5.00 8.42
CA LEU A 84 -0.26 -4.90 9.88
C LEU A 84 0.18 -6.16 10.63
N LYS A 85 -0.02 -7.34 10.03
CA LYS A 85 0.49 -8.62 10.58
C LYS A 85 2.01 -8.68 10.55
N ASP A 86 2.66 -8.26 9.47
CA ASP A 86 4.12 -8.28 9.36
C ASP A 86 4.80 -7.35 10.38
N PHE A 87 4.20 -6.18 10.62
CA PHE A 87 4.65 -5.23 11.63
C PHE A 87 4.20 -5.58 13.06
N ARG A 88 3.42 -6.65 13.26
CA ARG A 88 2.79 -7.02 14.55
C ARG A 88 2.08 -5.83 15.20
N ALA A 89 1.39 -5.04 14.38
CA ALA A 89 0.75 -3.81 14.81
C ALA A 89 -0.38 -4.12 15.82
N LEU A 90 -0.44 -3.32 16.88
CA LEU A 90 -1.55 -3.33 17.84
C LEU A 90 -2.38 -2.08 17.62
N SER A 91 -3.67 -2.27 17.32
CA SER A 91 -4.64 -1.17 17.25
C SER A 91 -4.93 -0.68 18.66
N THR A 92 -4.14 0.27 19.14
CA THR A 92 -4.37 0.94 20.42
C THR A 92 -5.23 2.17 20.16
N TRP A 93 -6.54 2.04 20.40
CA TRP A 93 -7.44 3.18 20.33
C TRP A 93 -7.17 4.09 21.53
N LYS A 94 -6.56 5.26 21.28
CA LYS A 94 -6.63 6.39 22.22
C LYS A 94 -7.43 7.50 21.54
N LYS A 95 -8.53 7.91 22.18
CA LYS A 95 -9.17 9.19 21.83
C LYS A 95 -8.17 10.31 22.13
N GLY A 96 -7.77 11.03 21.09
CA GLY A 96 -7.26 12.39 21.24
C GLY A 96 -8.38 13.34 21.63
#